data_AF-A0A9Q8UV60-F1
#
_entry.id   AF-A0A9Q8UV60-F1
#
_cell.length_a   1.000
_cell.length_b   1.000
_cell.length_c   1.000
_cell.angle_alpha   90.00
_cell.angle_beta   90.00
_cell.angle_gamma   90.00
#
_symmetry.space_group_name_H-M   'P 1'
#
loop_
_entity.id
_entity.type
_entity.pdbx_description
1 polymer ?
#
loop_
_entity_poly.entity_id
_entity_poly.type
_entity_poly.pdbx_seq_one_letter_code
_entity_poly.pdbx_strand_id
1 'polypeptide(L)'
;MCRSAVCEWQCTDARNPGPTCLPPHEKHSSTQYDVFAAYPHTHLPPPDAPGVRTRWDEFVYVHAIDTIPDANSIHGSPLLLTFHRAFNAEMQFALRDECGCEGGLPYMDWTKYPGTPMSSWPMFDGSATSLGSNGDTTQHGCRCVTTGPISDWAVNLGSAGEDSICSQNSDPNGMAHNSHCLERLFASSPQKTSPTSAKKSSSRQSLTTRT
;
A
#
# COMPACT_ATOMS: atom_id res chain seq x y z
N MET A 1 9.85 8.45 -20.92
CA MET A 1 8.44 8.16 -21.27
C MET A 1 8.02 6.90 -20.54
N CYS A 2 6.98 7.00 -19.72
CA CYS A 2 6.29 5.87 -19.13
C CYS A 2 6.03 4.78 -20.20
N ARG A 3 6.30 3.49 -19.90
CA ARG A 3 5.98 2.40 -20.84
C ARG A 3 4.49 2.49 -21.18
N SER A 4 4.09 2.11 -22.40
CA SER A 4 2.73 2.17 -22.97
C SER A 4 1.66 1.35 -22.24
N ALA A 5 1.70 1.28 -20.91
CA ALA A 5 0.59 0.89 -20.08
C ALA A 5 -0.56 1.84 -20.40
N VAL A 6 -1.53 1.31 -21.15
CA VAL A 6 -2.75 2.03 -21.47
C VAL A 6 -3.39 2.39 -20.13
N CYS A 7 -3.39 3.67 -19.77
CA CYS A 7 -4.19 4.16 -18.67
C CYS A 7 -5.66 4.19 -19.13
N GLU A 8 -6.21 3.04 -19.49
CA GLU A 8 -7.53 2.94 -20.10
C GLU A 8 -8.58 3.02 -19.00
N TRP A 9 -9.02 4.24 -18.73
CA TRP A 9 -10.21 4.49 -17.94
C TRP A 9 -11.15 5.37 -18.74
N GLN A 10 -12.36 4.86 -19.02
CA GLN A 10 -13.43 5.61 -19.67
C GLN A 10 -14.19 6.56 -18.72
N CYS A 11 -13.66 6.82 -17.52
CA CYS A 11 -14.29 7.72 -16.55
C CYS A 11 -13.35 8.86 -16.20
N THR A 12 -13.66 10.05 -16.72
CA THR A 12 -13.13 11.30 -16.19
C THR A 12 -13.52 11.41 -14.71
N ASP A 13 -12.57 11.85 -13.89
CA ASP A 13 -12.70 12.39 -12.53
C ASP A 13 -14.08 12.20 -11.84
N ALA A 14 -14.12 11.49 -10.71
CA ALA A 14 -15.34 11.38 -9.87
C ALA A 14 -15.95 12.74 -9.46
N ARG A 15 -15.21 13.85 -9.63
CA ARG A 15 -15.68 15.23 -9.43
C ARG A 15 -16.45 15.82 -10.62
N ASN A 16 -16.43 15.22 -11.80
CA ASN A 16 -17.18 15.64 -13.00
C ASN A 16 -17.62 14.42 -13.84
N PRO A 17 -18.78 13.81 -13.52
CA PRO A 17 -19.28 12.67 -14.27
C PRO A 17 -19.88 13.14 -15.60
N GLY A 18 -19.18 12.84 -16.71
CA GLY A 18 -19.75 12.92 -18.05
C GLY A 18 -20.79 11.80 -18.30
N PRO A 19 -21.61 11.90 -19.36
CA PRO A 19 -22.79 11.06 -19.57
C PRO A 19 -22.52 9.61 -20.01
N THR A 20 -21.26 9.16 -20.08
CA THR A 20 -20.87 7.86 -20.65
C THR A 20 -20.08 6.98 -19.68
N CYS A 21 -20.38 7.03 -18.38
CA CYS A 21 -19.82 6.08 -17.43
C CYS A 21 -20.44 4.69 -17.69
N LEU A 22 -19.65 3.76 -18.25
CA LEU A 22 -19.95 2.33 -18.11
C LEU A 22 -20.00 1.99 -16.61
N PRO A 23 -20.83 1.02 -16.19
CA PRO A 23 -20.98 0.68 -14.78
C PRO A 23 -19.62 0.34 -14.15
N PRO A 24 -19.45 0.57 -12.83
CA PRO A 24 -18.18 0.50 -12.09
C PRO A 24 -17.60 -0.92 -11.94
N HIS A 25 -17.88 -1.84 -12.86
CA HIS A 25 -17.55 -3.25 -12.78
C HIS A 25 -16.64 -3.77 -13.89
N GLU A 26 -16.31 -2.98 -14.93
CA GLU A 26 -15.81 -3.60 -16.16
C GLU A 26 -14.35 -3.40 -16.56
N LYS A 27 -13.50 -2.76 -15.74
CA LYS A 27 -12.03 -2.86 -15.84
C LYS A 27 -11.39 -2.01 -14.76
N HIS A 28 -10.89 -2.62 -13.69
CA HIS A 28 -9.97 -1.95 -12.80
C HIS A 28 -8.57 -2.07 -13.39
N SER A 29 -8.08 -1.07 -14.12
CA SER A 29 -6.74 -1.18 -14.66
C SER A 29 -5.72 -0.90 -13.55
N SER A 30 -5.14 -1.95 -12.97
CA SER A 30 -3.96 -1.91 -12.10
C SER A 30 -2.73 -1.31 -12.78
N THR A 31 -2.81 -1.18 -14.11
CA THR A 31 -1.76 -0.61 -14.96
C THR A 31 -1.34 0.81 -14.56
N GLN A 32 -2.19 1.61 -13.91
CA GLN A 32 -1.83 3.00 -13.55
C GLN A 32 -0.64 3.05 -12.57
N TYR A 33 -0.62 2.17 -11.56
CA TYR A 33 0.45 2.18 -10.57
C TYR A 33 1.72 1.49 -11.10
N ASP A 34 1.56 0.47 -11.95
CA ASP A 34 2.65 -0.22 -12.65
C ASP A 34 3.51 0.74 -13.46
N VAL A 35 2.88 1.81 -13.97
CA VAL A 35 3.57 2.82 -14.77
C VAL A 35 4.68 3.51 -13.97
N PHE A 36 4.43 3.82 -12.70
CA PHE A 36 5.41 4.49 -11.85
C PHE A 36 6.48 3.57 -11.29
N ALA A 37 6.15 2.30 -11.01
CA ALA A 37 7.18 1.31 -10.65
C ALA A 37 8.16 1.05 -11.78
N ALA A 38 7.73 1.16 -13.03
CA ALA A 38 8.61 0.99 -14.18
C ALA A 38 9.39 2.26 -14.56
N TYR A 39 9.07 3.42 -13.95
CA TYR A 39 9.68 4.70 -14.30
C TYR A 39 10.87 5.03 -13.39
N PRO A 40 12.05 5.38 -13.94
CA PRO A 40 13.15 5.88 -13.12
C PRO A 40 12.73 7.08 -12.28
N HIS A 41 13.34 7.24 -11.11
CA HIS A 41 13.17 8.43 -10.29
C HIS A 41 13.35 9.72 -11.13
N THR A 42 12.54 10.75 -10.84
CA THR A 42 12.57 12.02 -11.58
C THR A 42 13.60 12.99 -11.03
N HIS A 43 13.98 12.81 -9.76
CA HIS A 43 14.97 13.61 -9.05
C HIS A 43 16.06 12.70 -8.50
N LEU A 44 17.29 13.20 -8.32
CA LEU A 44 18.32 12.42 -7.64
C LEU A 44 17.79 11.90 -6.30
N PRO A 45 18.08 10.63 -5.93
CA PRO A 45 17.67 10.10 -4.64
C PRO A 45 18.10 11.04 -3.52
N PRO A 46 17.21 11.34 -2.55
CA PRO A 46 17.59 12.12 -1.38
C PRO A 46 18.81 11.48 -0.70
N PRO A 47 19.77 12.27 -0.17
CA PRO A 47 20.95 11.72 0.51
C PRO A 47 20.60 10.78 1.68
N ASP A 48 19.46 11.05 2.32
CA ASP A 48 18.84 10.29 3.41
C ASP A 48 17.95 9.13 2.92
N ALA A 49 17.74 8.98 1.61
CA ALA A 49 17.03 7.86 1.00
C ALA A 49 17.73 7.29 -0.24
N PRO A 50 18.92 6.68 -0.07
CA PRO A 50 19.68 6.08 -1.15
C PRO A 50 18.98 4.85 -1.77
N GLY A 51 17.89 4.37 -1.18
CA GLY A 51 17.07 3.26 -1.69
C GLY A 51 16.08 3.62 -2.79
N VAL A 52 15.78 4.91 -3.01
CA VAL A 52 14.83 5.37 -4.05
C VAL A 52 15.33 4.99 -5.44
N ARG A 53 14.51 4.29 -6.25
CA ARG A 53 14.85 3.88 -7.63
C ARG A 53 13.85 4.38 -8.66
N THR A 54 12.59 4.47 -8.26
CA THR A 54 11.47 4.71 -9.17
C THR A 54 10.72 5.98 -8.78
N ARG A 55 9.88 6.50 -9.70
CA ARG A 55 8.94 7.59 -9.38
C ARG A 55 7.96 7.17 -8.29
N TRP A 56 7.58 5.90 -8.24
CA TRP A 56 6.79 5.36 -7.13
C TRP A 56 7.53 5.47 -5.79
N ASP A 57 8.82 5.15 -5.76
CA ASP A 57 9.61 5.22 -4.52
C ASP A 57 9.73 6.66 -3.99
N GLU A 58 9.65 7.68 -4.84
CA GLU A 58 9.60 9.08 -4.39
C GLU A 58 8.32 9.38 -3.60
N PHE A 59 7.15 8.86 -4.02
CA PHE A 59 5.91 8.94 -3.25
C PHE A 59 5.98 8.15 -1.94
N VAL A 60 6.57 6.95 -1.98
CA VAL A 60 6.79 6.14 -0.78
C VAL A 60 7.71 6.86 0.22
N TYR A 61 8.78 7.48 -0.27
CA TYR A 61 9.72 8.26 0.54
C TYR A 61 9.02 9.41 1.28
N VAL A 62 8.29 10.27 0.55
CA VAL A 62 7.56 11.41 1.16
C VAL A 62 6.57 10.92 2.22
N HIS A 63 5.81 9.88 1.92
CA HIS A 63 4.89 9.29 2.91
C HIS A 63 5.64 8.75 4.14
N ALA A 64 6.79 8.11 3.94
CA ALA A 64 7.57 7.50 5.01
C ALA A 64 8.17 8.57 5.95
N ILE A 65 8.87 9.58 5.42
CA ILE A 65 9.52 10.61 6.25
C ILE A 65 8.49 11.42 7.06
N ASP A 66 7.31 11.67 6.51
CA ASP A 66 6.25 12.41 7.18
C ASP A 66 5.42 11.51 8.13
N THR A 67 5.62 10.19 8.09
CA THR A 67 4.99 9.24 9.04
C THR A 67 5.82 9.03 10.30
N ILE A 68 7.16 9.07 10.20
CA ILE A 68 8.08 8.81 11.30
C ILE A 68 7.67 9.67 12.52
N PRO A 69 7.55 9.07 13.73
CA PRO A 69 6.90 9.71 14.87
C PRO A 69 7.67 10.96 15.35
N ASP A 70 7.12 12.12 15.00
CA ASP A 70 7.46 13.43 15.55
C ASP A 70 6.17 14.27 15.77
N ALA A 71 6.31 15.56 16.09
CA ALA A 71 5.18 16.46 16.31
C ALA A 71 4.35 16.76 15.03
N ASN A 72 4.83 16.37 13.84
CA ASN A 72 4.24 16.62 12.53
C ASN A 72 3.83 15.33 11.80
N SER A 73 3.79 14.18 12.49
CA SER A 73 3.39 12.92 11.87
C SER A 73 2.05 13.04 11.14
N ILE A 74 1.96 12.49 9.93
CA ILE A 74 0.72 12.47 9.13
C ILE A 74 -0.31 11.46 9.68
N HIS A 75 0.08 10.57 10.59
CA HIS A 75 -0.79 9.59 11.23
C HIS A 75 -1.07 9.98 12.70
N GLY A 76 -2.31 9.75 13.16
CA GLY A 76 -2.71 10.10 14.53
C GLY A 76 -2.77 11.60 14.82
N SER A 77 -2.74 12.45 13.79
CA SER A 77 -2.73 13.91 13.89
C SER A 77 -3.84 14.56 13.03
N PRO A 78 -4.08 15.88 13.19
CA PRO A 78 -4.99 16.63 12.31
C PRO A 78 -4.55 16.68 10.83
N LEU A 79 -3.30 16.31 10.52
CA LEU A 79 -2.79 16.31 9.14
C LEU A 79 -3.31 15.13 8.31
N LEU A 80 -3.76 14.05 8.96
CA LEU A 80 -4.15 12.79 8.31
C LEU A 80 -4.99 13.01 7.05
N LEU A 81 -6.13 13.69 7.16
CA LEU A 81 -7.04 13.84 6.02
C LEU A 81 -6.53 14.83 4.96
N THR A 82 -5.86 15.91 5.39
CA THR A 82 -5.39 16.96 4.50
C THR A 82 -4.18 16.51 3.70
N PHE A 83 -3.22 15.86 4.35
CA PHE A 83 -2.04 15.29 3.72
C PHE A 83 -2.43 14.24 2.68
N HIS A 84 -3.23 13.23 3.05
CA HIS A 84 -3.59 12.15 2.12
C HIS A 84 -4.41 12.65 0.92
N ARG A 85 -5.23 13.70 1.10
CA ARG A 85 -5.93 14.34 -0.02
C ARG A 85 -4.94 15.00 -0.99
N ALA A 86 -3.96 15.74 -0.48
CA ALA A 86 -2.93 16.37 -1.30
C ALA A 86 -2.04 15.31 -1.97
N PHE A 87 -1.58 14.31 -1.21
CA PHE A 87 -0.78 13.19 -1.69
C PHE A 87 -1.44 12.46 -2.88
N ASN A 88 -2.73 12.14 -2.76
CA ASN A 88 -3.49 11.54 -3.86
C ASN A 88 -3.65 12.49 -5.05
N ALA A 89 -3.83 13.79 -4.82
CA ALA A 89 -3.90 14.76 -5.92
C ALA A 89 -2.59 14.84 -6.69
N GLU A 90 -1.45 14.92 -6.00
CA GLU A 90 -0.12 14.94 -6.61
C GLU A 90 0.17 13.64 -7.39
N MET A 91 -0.23 12.49 -6.85
CA MET A 91 -0.11 11.23 -7.56
C MET A 91 -0.97 11.21 -8.83
N GLN A 92 -2.20 11.73 -8.77
CA GLN A 92 -3.04 11.87 -9.96
C GLN A 92 -2.41 12.80 -11.01
N PHE A 93 -1.85 13.95 -10.59
CA PHE A 93 -1.20 14.88 -11.50
C PHE A 93 0.04 14.27 -12.15
N ALA A 94 0.90 13.59 -11.36
CA ALA A 94 2.04 12.88 -11.90
C ALA A 94 1.59 11.82 -12.94
N LEU A 95 0.50 11.07 -12.68
CA LEU A 95 0.02 10.05 -13.62
C LEU A 95 -0.46 10.70 -14.93
N ARG A 96 -1.14 11.85 -14.84
CA ARG A 96 -1.61 12.62 -15.99
C ARG A 96 -0.46 13.21 -16.78
N ASP A 97 0.44 13.91 -16.11
CA ASP A 97 1.43 14.77 -16.74
C ASP A 97 2.66 14.00 -17.21
N GLU A 98 3.07 12.96 -16.48
CA GLU A 98 4.27 12.17 -16.79
C GLU A 98 3.94 10.94 -17.65
N CYS A 99 2.74 10.38 -17.49
CA CYS A 99 2.33 9.13 -18.13
C CYS A 99 1.11 9.24 -19.04
N GLY A 100 0.42 10.38 -19.11
CA GLY A 100 -0.75 10.57 -19.98
C GLY A 100 -2.03 9.90 -19.47
N CYS A 101 -2.11 9.54 -18.19
CA CYS A 101 -3.30 8.90 -17.64
C CYS A 101 -4.44 9.91 -17.41
N GLU A 102 -5.38 10.05 -18.34
CA GLU A 102 -6.44 11.08 -18.27
C GLU A 102 -7.54 10.85 -17.20
N GLY A 103 -7.60 9.64 -16.62
CA GLY A 103 -8.59 9.24 -15.60
C GLY A 103 -8.34 9.80 -14.20
N GLY A 104 -9.31 9.58 -13.31
CA GLY A 104 -9.14 9.77 -11.86
C GLY A 104 -8.34 8.65 -11.20
N LEU A 105 -7.82 8.88 -9.99
CA LEU A 105 -7.36 7.77 -9.16
C LEU A 105 -8.56 6.88 -8.79
N PRO A 106 -8.45 5.55 -8.96
CA PRO A 106 -9.53 4.65 -8.57
C PRO A 106 -9.67 4.60 -7.05
N TYR A 107 -10.87 4.31 -6.59
CA TYR A 107 -11.15 4.05 -5.17
C TYR A 107 -11.68 2.63 -4.98
N MET A 108 -11.47 2.11 -3.77
CA MET A 108 -11.94 0.81 -3.35
C MET A 108 -13.22 0.96 -2.52
N ASP A 109 -14.35 0.56 -3.08
CA ASP A 109 -15.59 0.45 -2.31
C ASP A 109 -15.65 -0.89 -1.58
N TRP A 110 -15.05 -0.94 -0.39
CA TRP A 110 -15.03 -2.14 0.45
C TRP A 110 -16.44 -2.57 0.93
N THR A 111 -17.44 -1.67 0.89
CA THR A 111 -18.81 -1.96 1.37
C THR A 111 -19.56 -2.93 0.46
N LYS A 112 -19.06 -3.18 -0.76
CA LYS A 112 -19.66 -4.11 -1.73
C LYS A 112 -19.37 -5.58 -1.44
N TYR A 113 -18.36 -5.88 -0.63
CA TYR A 113 -17.87 -7.24 -0.44
C TYR A 113 -17.94 -7.77 1.00
N PRO A 114 -18.94 -7.37 1.83
CA PRO A 114 -18.99 -7.78 3.22
C PRO A 114 -19.15 -9.30 3.31
N GLY A 115 -18.35 -9.93 4.18
CA GLY A 115 -18.44 -11.37 4.44
C GLY A 115 -17.94 -12.29 3.31
N THR A 116 -17.38 -11.74 2.23
CA THR A 116 -16.72 -12.53 1.18
C THR A 116 -15.21 -12.53 1.39
N PRO A 117 -14.50 -13.61 0.99
CA PRO A 117 -13.05 -13.64 1.10
C PRO A 117 -12.41 -12.54 0.23
N MET A 118 -11.37 -11.89 0.72
CA MET A 118 -10.68 -10.82 -0.02
C MET A 118 -10.12 -11.30 -1.37
N SER A 119 -9.80 -12.59 -1.49
CA SER A 119 -9.38 -13.22 -2.74
C SER A 119 -10.45 -13.25 -3.84
N SER A 120 -11.72 -12.96 -3.51
CA SER A 120 -12.79 -12.82 -4.52
C SER A 120 -13.11 -11.36 -4.85
N TRP A 121 -12.37 -10.40 -4.29
CA TRP A 121 -12.60 -8.98 -4.55
C TRP A 121 -11.88 -8.64 -5.87
N PRO A 122 -12.48 -7.94 -6.84
CA PRO A 122 -11.85 -7.67 -8.14
C PRO A 122 -10.48 -6.98 -8.05
N MET A 123 -10.24 -6.23 -6.98
CA MET A 123 -8.95 -5.59 -6.71
C MET A 123 -7.84 -6.58 -6.32
N PHE A 124 -8.19 -7.78 -5.87
CA PHE A 124 -7.32 -8.71 -5.16
C PHE A 124 -7.44 -10.16 -5.63
N ASP A 125 -8.14 -10.40 -6.74
CA ASP A 125 -8.45 -11.74 -7.26
C ASP A 125 -7.33 -12.35 -8.12
N GLY A 126 -6.23 -11.63 -8.34
CA GLY A 126 -5.10 -12.09 -9.17
C GLY A 126 -5.34 -12.01 -10.68
N SER A 127 -6.49 -11.49 -11.13
CA SER A 127 -6.78 -11.28 -12.55
C SER A 127 -5.88 -10.21 -13.17
N ALA A 128 -5.87 -10.12 -14.49
CA ALA A 128 -5.13 -9.09 -15.24
C ALA A 128 -5.62 -7.65 -14.96
N THR A 129 -6.74 -7.48 -14.26
CA THR A 129 -7.29 -6.18 -13.82
C THR A 129 -7.29 -6.05 -12.29
N SER A 130 -6.51 -6.86 -11.58
CA SER A 130 -6.37 -6.77 -10.13
C SER A 130 -5.06 -6.07 -9.75
N LEU A 131 -4.95 -5.63 -8.50
CA LEU A 131 -3.68 -5.29 -7.86
C LEU A 131 -3.01 -6.56 -7.31
N GLY A 132 -3.00 -7.63 -8.09
CA GLY A 132 -2.45 -8.93 -7.75
C GLY A 132 -3.28 -9.72 -6.74
N SER A 133 -2.83 -10.94 -6.43
CA SER A 133 -3.51 -11.89 -5.53
C SER A 133 -3.07 -11.76 -4.06
N ASN A 134 -3.52 -12.71 -3.23
CA ASN A 134 -2.83 -13.01 -1.99
C ASN A 134 -1.37 -13.42 -2.26
N GLY A 135 -0.53 -13.33 -1.24
CA GLY A 135 0.84 -13.79 -1.31
C GLY A 135 0.97 -15.31 -1.16
N ASP A 136 1.84 -15.92 -1.96
CA ASP A 136 2.26 -17.30 -1.80
C ASP A 136 3.48 -17.38 -0.88
N THR A 137 3.48 -18.37 0.02
CA THR A 137 4.61 -18.59 0.91
C THR A 137 5.79 -19.14 0.13
N THR A 138 6.90 -18.39 0.04
CA THR A 138 8.12 -18.88 -0.60
C THR A 138 8.93 -19.78 0.34
N GLN A 139 9.97 -20.43 -0.19
CA GLN A 139 10.90 -21.26 0.58
C GLN A 139 11.56 -20.52 1.76
N HIS A 140 11.60 -19.18 1.74
CA HIS A 140 12.20 -18.35 2.79
C HIS A 140 11.15 -17.75 3.75
N GLY A 141 9.88 -18.16 3.68
CA GLY A 141 8.82 -17.68 4.56
C GLY A 141 8.19 -16.34 4.14
N CYS A 142 8.72 -15.69 3.10
CA CYS A 142 8.10 -14.57 2.39
C CYS A 142 6.67 -14.87 1.96
N ARG A 143 5.84 -13.83 1.82
CA ARG A 143 4.48 -13.96 1.27
C ARG A 143 4.31 -13.16 -0.03
N CYS A 144 5.08 -13.49 -1.05
CA CYS A 144 5.13 -12.72 -2.30
C CYS A 144 3.83 -12.83 -3.09
N VAL A 145 3.32 -11.72 -3.61
CA VAL A 145 2.26 -11.73 -4.62
C VAL A 145 2.81 -12.35 -5.92
N THR A 146 2.22 -13.45 -6.38
CA THR A 146 2.73 -14.24 -7.52
C THR A 146 1.87 -14.15 -8.77
N THR A 147 0.67 -13.57 -8.68
CA THR A 147 -0.26 -13.44 -9.82
C THR A 147 -0.82 -12.03 -9.94
N GLY A 148 -1.25 -11.68 -11.15
CA GLY A 148 -1.71 -10.35 -11.54
C GLY A 148 -0.58 -9.40 -11.98
N PRO A 149 -0.90 -8.20 -12.46
CA PRO A 149 0.05 -7.28 -13.10
C PRO A 149 1.22 -6.81 -12.24
N ILE A 150 1.06 -6.84 -10.91
CA ILE A 150 2.09 -6.43 -9.95
C ILE A 150 2.89 -7.59 -9.35
N SER A 151 2.81 -8.79 -9.91
CA SER A 151 3.55 -9.95 -9.37
C SER A 151 5.07 -9.77 -9.42
N ASP A 152 5.55 -9.04 -10.42
CA ASP A 152 6.98 -8.77 -10.62
C ASP A 152 7.40 -7.41 -10.02
N TRP A 153 6.53 -6.79 -9.22
CA TRP A 153 6.82 -5.51 -8.59
C TRP A 153 7.92 -5.63 -7.54
N ALA A 154 8.98 -4.83 -7.71
CA ALA A 154 10.06 -4.69 -6.74
C ALA A 154 9.75 -3.56 -5.74
N VAL A 155 9.58 -3.92 -4.47
CA VAL A 155 9.54 -2.97 -3.36
C VAL A 155 10.98 -2.62 -3.00
N ASN A 156 11.37 -1.34 -3.10
CA ASN A 156 12.77 -0.90 -2.94
C ASN A 156 13.10 -0.26 -1.58
N LEU A 157 12.07 0.21 -0.87
CA LEU A 157 12.15 0.89 0.43
C LEU A 157 11.41 0.07 1.49
N GLY A 158 11.66 0.39 2.76
CA GLY A 158 11.14 -0.38 3.90
C GLY A 158 11.71 -1.80 3.94
N SER A 159 11.22 -2.68 4.81
CA SER A 159 10.35 -2.36 5.95
C SER A 159 11.10 -1.50 6.97
N ALA A 160 10.44 -0.46 7.51
CA ALA A 160 10.91 0.26 8.69
C ALA A 160 10.47 -0.52 9.93
N GLY A 161 11.27 -1.51 10.36
CA GLY A 161 10.93 -2.42 11.46
C GLY A 161 10.55 -3.84 11.00
N GLU A 162 9.90 -4.61 11.88
CA GLU A 162 9.67 -6.07 11.72
C GLU A 162 8.48 -6.45 10.79
N ASP A 163 7.93 -5.50 10.04
CA ASP A 163 6.68 -5.70 9.28
C ASP A 163 6.86 -6.50 7.97
N SER A 164 8.09 -6.78 7.55
CA SER A 164 8.39 -7.67 6.40
C SER A 164 9.08 -8.96 6.86
N ILE A 165 8.56 -10.09 6.36
CA ILE A 165 9.16 -11.42 6.60
C ILE A 165 10.27 -11.68 5.58
N CYS A 166 10.16 -11.11 4.37
CA CYS A 166 11.13 -11.31 3.31
C CYS A 166 12.48 -10.66 3.55
N SER A 167 12.49 -9.41 3.98
CA SER A 167 13.71 -8.62 4.01
C SER A 167 13.63 -7.52 5.05
N GLN A 168 14.64 -7.48 5.91
CA GLN A 168 14.81 -6.42 6.89
C GLN A 168 15.71 -5.34 6.26
N ASN A 169 15.25 -4.09 6.32
CA ASN A 169 16.03 -2.98 5.80
C ASN A 169 17.26 -2.74 6.70
N SER A 170 18.42 -2.46 6.10
CA SER A 170 19.64 -2.17 6.85
C SER A 170 19.60 -0.79 7.51
N ASP A 171 18.75 0.11 7.03
CA ASP A 171 18.41 1.37 7.67
C ASP A 171 17.17 1.19 8.57
N PRO A 172 17.25 1.52 9.87
CA PRO A 172 16.09 1.48 10.78
C PRO A 172 14.88 2.29 10.31
N ASN A 173 15.11 3.36 9.54
CA ASN A 173 14.04 4.18 8.96
C ASN A 173 13.50 3.63 7.64
N GLY A 174 14.06 2.52 7.13
CA GLY A 174 13.61 1.89 5.89
C GLY A 174 14.09 2.57 4.61
N MET A 175 15.13 3.42 4.67
CA MET A 175 15.53 4.28 3.55
C MET A 175 16.71 3.75 2.73
N ALA A 176 17.42 2.74 3.21
CA ALA A 176 18.42 2.04 2.40
C ALA A 176 17.74 1.16 1.34
N HIS A 177 18.48 0.86 0.27
CA HIS A 177 17.99 0.01 -0.80
C HIS A 177 17.73 -1.40 -0.29
N ASN A 178 16.48 -1.83 -0.37
CA ASN A 178 16.04 -3.15 0.05
C ASN A 178 15.04 -3.73 -0.96
N SER A 179 15.55 -4.22 -2.09
CA SER A 179 14.72 -4.77 -3.16
C SER A 179 14.16 -6.16 -2.79
N HIS A 180 12.84 -6.28 -2.72
CA HIS A 180 12.13 -7.54 -2.47
C HIS A 180 10.76 -7.56 -3.18
N CYS A 181 10.09 -8.71 -3.16
CA CYS A 181 8.74 -8.84 -3.72
C CYS A 181 7.72 -8.06 -2.88
N LEU A 182 6.61 -7.63 -3.49
CA LEU A 182 5.46 -7.17 -2.74
C LEU A 182 4.88 -8.32 -1.90
N GLU A 183 4.84 -8.15 -0.58
CA GLU A 183 4.25 -9.13 0.32
C GLU A 183 2.77 -8.87 0.56
N ARG A 184 1.97 -9.94 0.64
CA ARG A 184 0.56 -9.83 1.02
C ARG A 184 0.06 -11.03 1.81
N LEU A 185 -0.71 -10.73 2.86
CA LEU A 185 -1.45 -11.72 3.61
C LEU A 185 -2.87 -11.24 3.87
N PHE A 186 -3.85 -11.86 3.22
CA PHE A 186 -5.23 -11.68 3.62
C PHE A 186 -5.44 -12.28 5.01
N ALA A 187 -6.01 -11.47 5.91
CA ALA A 187 -6.54 -11.99 7.15
C ALA A 187 -7.52 -13.12 6.82
N SER A 188 -7.36 -14.29 7.44
CA SER A 188 -8.44 -15.26 7.48
C SER A 188 -9.64 -14.55 8.12
N SER A 189 -10.85 -14.78 7.58
CA SER A 189 -12.13 -14.19 8.03
C SER A 189 -12.13 -13.93 9.53
N PRO A 190 -12.68 -12.79 10.02
CA PRO A 190 -12.50 -12.35 11.40
C PRO A 190 -12.74 -13.54 12.32
N GLN A 191 -11.67 -14.01 12.98
CA GLN A 191 -11.84 -14.95 14.08
C GLN A 191 -12.87 -14.28 14.98
N LYS A 192 -14.05 -14.91 15.13
CA LYS A 192 -14.91 -14.62 16.27
C LYS A 192 -13.97 -14.59 17.45
N THR A 193 -13.79 -13.43 18.05
CA THR A 193 -12.96 -13.29 19.24
C THR A 193 -13.57 -14.19 20.30
N SER A 194 -13.05 -15.41 20.42
CA SER A 194 -13.32 -16.27 21.56
C SER A 194 -12.72 -15.55 22.76
N PRO A 195 -13.50 -15.22 23.80
CA PRO A 195 -13.01 -14.44 24.92
C PRO A 195 -12.16 -15.34 25.84
N THR A 196 -10.90 -15.53 25.50
CA THR A 196 -9.88 -16.17 26.34
C THR A 196 -8.52 -15.65 25.85
N SER A 197 -7.75 -14.82 26.53
CA SER A 197 -7.45 -14.81 27.97
C SER A 197 -6.95 -13.42 28.40
N ALA A 198 -7.80 -12.63 29.06
CA ALA A 198 -7.30 -11.59 29.96
C ALA A 198 -6.94 -12.26 31.30
N LYS A 199 -5.78 -12.93 31.38
CA LYS A 199 -5.17 -13.17 32.68
C LYS A 199 -4.60 -11.84 33.17
N LYS A 200 -5.43 -11.07 33.89
CA LYS A 200 -4.95 -10.00 34.77
C LYS A 200 -3.95 -10.63 35.74
N SER A 201 -2.67 -10.29 35.58
CA SER A 201 -1.70 -10.42 36.66
C SER A 201 -2.11 -9.42 37.74
N SER A 202 -2.91 -9.87 38.70
CA SER A 202 -3.16 -9.16 39.95
C SER A 202 -2.15 -9.68 40.96
N SER A 203 -1.00 -9.02 41.07
CA SER A 203 -0.07 -9.22 42.18
C SER A 203 -0.75 -8.77 43.48
N ARG A 204 -1.23 -9.75 44.25
CA ARG A 204 -1.76 -9.55 45.60
C ARG A 204 -0.57 -9.37 46.54
N GLN A 205 -0.21 -8.13 46.87
CA GLN A 205 0.74 -7.87 47.97
C GLN A 205 0.06 -8.27 49.28
N SER A 206 0.60 -9.30 49.93
CA SER A 206 0.22 -9.73 51.27
C SER A 206 0.81 -8.74 52.27
N LEU A 207 -0.01 -7.84 52.84
CA LEU A 207 0.35 -7.09 54.03
C LEU A 207 0.46 -8.05 55.22
N THR A 208 1.68 -8.33 55.66
CA THR A 208 1.95 -8.90 56.98
C THR A 208 1.87 -7.78 58.03
N THR A 209 0.78 -7.75 58.78
CA THR A 209 0.70 -6.99 60.04
C THR A 209 1.58 -7.66 61.08
N ARG A 210 2.62 -6.96 61.53
CA ARG A 210 3.42 -7.30 62.70
C ARG A 210 2.83 -6.52 63.89
N THR A 211 2.26 -7.24 64.85
CA THR A 211 1.99 -6.78 66.21
C THR A 211 3.27 -6.75 67.02
#